data_AF-A0A223PCX8-F1
#
_entry.id   AF-A0A223PCX8-F1
#
_cell.length_a   1.000
_cell.length_b   1.000
_cell.length_c   1.000
_cell.angle_alpha   90.00
_cell.angle_beta   90.00
_cell.angle_gamma   90.00
#
_symmetry.space_group_name_H-M   'P 1'
#
loop_
_entity.id
_entity.type
_entity.pdbx_description
1 polymer ?
#
loop_
_entity_poly.entity_id
_entity_poly.type
_entity_poly.pdbx_seq_one_letter_code
_entity_poly.pdbx_strand_id
1 'polypeptide(L)'
;MKSLYLVAAVTAALALAALYFDSQSPVVAAAAGSASAPAYANAAYAPQPGRRPSVEEMTALGRTMFFDPSLSGSGQQSCATCHSPDHAFGPPNDLSVQLGGKEMKTVGTRAVPSLRYGQNVPPFSEHFHDDDGDDSIDAGPTGGRTWDGRADSAHDQARIPLLSAHEMANTDAADVVAKLKRAPYAPQFKATFGETIFDNTDRAFQAALMALEVFQESPADFYPYSSKYDAYLRKQTTLSAQELRGLELFNEPTKGNCASCHLSEILPNGAFPQFTDYGLIAVGVPRNKKIPANADPRYYDFGLCGPERTDFKDKPEYCGLFKTPTLRNIALRQTFFHNGVFHTLQEVMEFYVQRDTNPEKWYPRNRDGSVRKFDDLLPEHFSNVNMEPPFDRKPGDKPALNDAEIKDVIAFLKTLTDGYTPETKQ
;
A
#
# COMPACT_ATOMS: atom_id res chain seq x y z
N MET A 1 45.60 50.15 36.80
CA MET A 1 45.33 51.32 37.68
C MET A 1 44.86 52.44 36.77
N LYS A 2 43.62 52.96 36.73
CA LYS A 2 42.39 52.95 37.55
C LYS A 2 41.21 52.93 36.55
N SER A 3 40.29 51.97 36.60
CA SER A 3 38.99 51.99 37.32
C SER A 3 37.87 52.81 36.63
N LEU A 4 36.98 52.04 36.00
CA LEU A 4 35.52 52.13 35.85
C LEU A 4 34.76 53.16 36.72
N TYR A 5 33.73 53.82 36.15
CA TYR A 5 32.45 54.10 36.83
C TYR A 5 31.28 54.20 35.83
N LEU A 6 30.27 53.35 36.04
CA LEU A 6 28.87 53.42 35.58
C LEU A 6 28.13 54.59 36.25
N VAL A 7 27.16 55.23 35.57
CA VAL A 7 25.81 55.67 36.05
C VAL A 7 25.02 56.08 34.78
N ALA A 8 24.01 55.35 34.28
CA ALA A 8 22.61 55.20 34.67
C ALA A 8 21.61 56.24 34.08
N ALA A 9 20.47 55.69 33.66
CA ALA A 9 19.12 56.25 33.60
C ALA A 9 18.73 57.23 32.45
N VAL A 10 17.97 56.65 31.52
CA VAL A 10 17.09 57.30 30.54
C VAL A 10 15.72 57.48 31.18
N THR A 11 15.14 58.69 31.17
CA THR A 11 13.68 58.91 31.08
C THR A 11 13.34 60.33 30.61
N ALA A 12 12.71 60.38 29.44
CA ALA A 12 11.52 61.15 29.05
C ALA A 12 11.46 62.69 29.17
N ALA A 13 11.26 63.37 28.02
CA ALA A 13 10.22 64.38 27.75
C ALA A 13 10.38 64.86 26.28
N LEU A 14 9.49 64.50 25.33
CA LEU A 14 8.25 65.20 24.96
C LEU A 14 8.39 66.74 24.86
N ALA A 15 8.45 67.28 23.63
CA ALA A 15 7.39 68.12 23.06
C ALA A 15 7.85 68.95 21.83
N LEU A 16 7.04 68.84 20.77
CA LEU A 16 6.63 69.87 19.80
C LEU A 16 7.71 70.73 19.08
N ALA A 17 7.74 70.64 17.75
CA ALA A 17 7.02 71.60 16.89
C ALA A 17 7.22 71.25 15.39
N ALA A 18 6.11 71.32 14.67
CA ALA A 18 5.98 71.03 13.24
C ALA A 18 6.66 72.08 12.35
N LEU A 19 7.17 71.67 11.19
CA LEU A 19 7.12 72.44 9.94
C LEU A 19 7.26 71.49 8.73
N TYR A 20 6.10 71.24 8.10
CA TYR A 20 5.85 71.15 6.66
C TYR A 20 6.95 70.60 5.73
N PHE A 21 6.72 69.39 5.21
CA PHE A 21 6.89 69.14 3.78
C PHE A 21 5.68 68.36 3.25
N ASP A 22 5.06 68.98 2.27
CA ASP A 22 3.91 68.55 1.49
C ASP A 22 4.31 67.37 0.59
N SER A 23 3.61 66.25 0.72
CA SER A 23 3.55 65.21 -0.30
C SER A 23 2.24 64.44 -0.18
N GLN A 24 1.16 65.07 -0.63
CA GLN A 24 -0.05 64.35 -1.00
C GLN A 24 0.25 63.41 -2.18
N SER A 25 0.55 62.14 -1.88
CA SER A 25 0.26 61.05 -2.81
C SER A 25 -1.11 60.49 -2.44
N PRO A 26 -2.04 60.30 -3.40
CA PRO A 26 -3.34 59.73 -3.10
C PRO A 26 -3.15 58.32 -2.57
N VAL A 27 -3.59 58.06 -1.35
CA VAL A 27 -3.74 56.72 -0.81
C VAL A 27 -4.83 56.05 -1.64
N VAL A 28 -4.43 55.32 -2.67
CA VAL A 28 -5.32 54.38 -3.32
C VAL A 28 -5.65 53.34 -2.25
N ALA A 29 -6.86 53.40 -1.71
CA ALA A 29 -7.38 52.33 -0.89
C ALA A 29 -7.35 51.07 -1.75
N ALA A 30 -6.32 50.25 -1.56
CA ALA A 30 -6.30 48.90 -2.10
C ALA A 30 -7.58 48.25 -1.57
N ALA A 31 -8.51 47.97 -2.48
CA ALA A 31 -9.67 47.16 -2.18
C ALA A 31 -9.14 45.94 -1.43
N ALA A 32 -9.62 45.73 -0.20
CA ALA A 32 -9.31 44.53 0.56
C ALA A 32 -9.73 43.35 -0.31
N GLY A 33 -8.76 42.76 -1.01
CA GLY A 33 -8.96 41.53 -1.75
C GLY A 33 -9.52 40.54 -0.75
N SER A 34 -10.66 39.94 -1.09
CA SER A 34 -11.25 38.84 -0.33
C SER A 34 -10.12 37.92 0.11
N ALA A 35 -9.90 37.80 1.42
CA ALA A 35 -8.90 36.88 1.95
C ALA A 35 -9.14 35.51 1.27
N SER A 36 -8.14 35.03 0.54
CA SER A 36 -8.23 33.72 -0.08
C SER A 36 -8.55 32.72 1.02
N ALA A 37 -9.59 31.90 0.81
CA ALA A 37 -9.93 30.87 1.76
C ALA A 37 -8.67 30.02 2.01
N PRO A 38 -8.31 29.77 3.27
CA PRO A 38 -7.10 29.02 3.58
C PRO A 38 -7.16 27.64 2.92
N ALA A 39 -6.01 27.11 2.47
CA ALA A 39 -5.94 25.85 1.73
C ALA A 39 -6.63 24.67 2.44
N TYR A 40 -6.70 24.71 3.78
CA TYR A 40 -7.40 23.71 4.58
C TYR A 40 -8.94 23.79 4.50
N ALA A 41 -9.54 24.89 4.05
CA ALA A 41 -11.00 24.99 3.90
C ALA A 41 -11.54 24.03 2.84
N ASN A 42 -10.67 23.60 1.91
CA ASN A 42 -10.93 22.57 0.91
C ASN A 42 -10.18 21.25 1.19
N ALA A 43 -9.47 21.14 2.33
CA ALA A 43 -8.84 19.88 2.71
C ALA A 43 -9.92 18.86 3.04
N ALA A 44 -9.72 17.61 2.59
CA ALA A 44 -10.67 16.51 2.72
C ALA A 44 -11.15 16.25 4.18
N TYR A 45 -10.33 16.61 5.16
CA TYR A 45 -10.60 16.43 6.59
C TYR A 45 -11.21 17.66 7.28
N ALA A 46 -11.43 18.75 6.55
CA ALA A 46 -12.00 19.96 7.14
C ALA A 46 -13.41 19.65 7.67
N PRO A 47 -13.67 19.80 8.98
CA PRO A 47 -14.98 19.51 9.54
C PRO A 47 -16.00 20.44 8.90
N GLN A 48 -16.92 19.84 8.13
CA GLN A 48 -17.94 20.58 7.41
C GLN A 48 -18.96 21.17 8.41
N PRO A 49 -19.49 22.38 8.14
CA PRO A 49 -20.65 22.89 8.85
C PRO A 49 -21.86 21.97 8.58
N GLY A 50 -22.44 21.37 9.62
CA GLY A 50 -23.63 20.52 9.50
C GLY A 50 -23.60 19.33 10.46
N ARG A 51 -23.08 18.18 9.99
CA ARG A 51 -22.97 16.92 10.74
C ARG A 51 -21.59 16.30 10.53
N ARG A 52 -20.93 15.93 11.62
CA ARG A 52 -19.73 15.08 11.56
C ARG A 52 -20.20 13.62 11.70
N PRO A 53 -20.02 12.76 10.69
CA PRO A 53 -20.41 11.37 10.80
C PRO A 53 -19.56 10.67 11.87
N SER A 54 -20.15 9.73 12.60
CA SER A 54 -19.40 8.89 13.53
C SER A 54 -18.59 7.83 12.77
N VAL A 55 -17.55 7.29 13.42
CA VAL A 55 -16.79 6.14 12.88
C VAL A 55 -17.74 4.97 12.62
N GLU A 56 -18.65 4.67 13.55
CA GLU A 56 -19.64 3.60 13.41
C GLU A 56 -20.54 3.78 12.17
N GLU A 57 -21.06 5.00 11.94
CA GLU A 57 -21.90 5.31 10.79
C GLU A 57 -21.14 5.12 9.47
N MET A 58 -19.88 5.59 9.41
CA MET A 58 -19.04 5.44 8.24
C MET A 58 -18.60 4.00 8.01
N THR A 59 -18.23 3.26 9.05
CA THR A 59 -17.88 1.84 8.96
C THR A 59 -19.07 1.02 8.45
N ALA A 60 -20.29 1.28 8.96
CA ALA A 60 -21.49 0.58 8.51
C ALA A 60 -21.82 0.89 7.04
N LEU A 61 -21.76 2.16 6.64
CA LEU A 61 -22.01 2.58 5.26
C LEU A 61 -20.93 2.07 4.29
N GLY A 62 -19.66 2.18 4.69
CA GLY A 62 -18.51 1.65 3.97
C GLY A 62 -18.61 0.15 3.74
N ARG A 63 -19.00 -0.61 4.77
CA ARG A 63 -19.29 -2.04 4.63
C ARG A 63 -20.38 -2.28 3.59
N THR A 64 -21.52 -1.58 3.68
CA THR A 64 -22.61 -1.73 2.69
C THR A 64 -22.11 -1.51 1.26
N MET A 65 -21.34 -0.43 1.02
CA MET A 65 -20.79 -0.12 -0.31
C MET A 65 -19.75 -1.14 -0.78
N PHE A 66 -18.91 -1.66 0.12
CA PHE A 66 -17.86 -2.64 -0.21
C PHE A 66 -18.41 -3.92 -0.85
N PHE A 67 -19.63 -4.31 -0.48
CA PHE A 67 -20.33 -5.49 -0.99
C PHE A 67 -21.38 -5.16 -2.08
N ASP A 68 -21.51 -3.91 -2.51
CA ASP A 68 -22.53 -3.50 -3.48
C ASP A 68 -22.03 -3.64 -4.93
N PRO A 69 -22.53 -4.62 -5.72
CA PRO A 69 -22.13 -4.76 -7.11
C PRO A 69 -22.69 -3.67 -8.02
N SER A 70 -23.76 -2.98 -7.60
CA SER A 70 -24.41 -1.93 -8.39
C SER A 70 -23.56 -0.66 -8.50
N LEU A 71 -22.50 -0.53 -7.68
CA LEU A 71 -21.48 0.52 -7.79
C LEU A 71 -20.51 0.33 -8.95
N SER A 72 -20.53 -0.82 -9.65
CA SER A 72 -19.76 -1.00 -10.89
C SER A 72 -20.55 -0.56 -12.12
N GLY A 73 -19.82 -0.20 -13.18
CA GLY A 73 -20.35 -0.01 -14.53
C GLY A 73 -21.02 -1.25 -15.12
N SER A 74 -20.63 -2.46 -14.70
CA SER A 74 -21.29 -3.71 -15.09
C SER A 74 -22.54 -4.02 -14.23
N GLY A 75 -22.62 -3.47 -13.03
CA GLY A 75 -23.61 -3.86 -12.02
C GLY A 75 -23.39 -5.26 -11.44
N GLN A 76 -22.24 -5.89 -11.71
CA GLN A 76 -21.93 -7.29 -11.37
C GLN A 76 -20.70 -7.44 -10.46
N GLN A 77 -19.93 -6.38 -10.25
CA GLN A 77 -18.70 -6.40 -9.45
C GLN A 77 -18.78 -5.42 -8.28
N SER A 78 -18.39 -5.89 -7.10
CA SER A 78 -18.16 -5.09 -5.90
C SER A 78 -16.68 -5.15 -5.50
N CYS A 79 -16.27 -4.42 -4.47
CA CYS A 79 -14.93 -4.58 -3.90
C CYS A 79 -14.70 -6.03 -3.43
N ALA A 80 -15.72 -6.63 -2.80
CA ALA A 80 -15.69 -8.01 -2.30
C ALA A 80 -15.56 -9.08 -3.39
N THR A 81 -15.88 -8.77 -4.65
CA THR A 81 -15.68 -9.70 -5.78
C THR A 81 -14.21 -10.03 -5.98
N CYS A 82 -13.32 -9.04 -5.78
CA CYS A 82 -11.87 -9.22 -5.88
C CYS A 82 -11.20 -9.36 -4.50
N HIS A 83 -11.82 -8.84 -3.44
CA HIS A 83 -11.31 -8.85 -2.07
C HIS A 83 -12.25 -9.62 -1.15
N SER A 84 -12.20 -10.95 -1.23
CA SER A 84 -13.11 -11.84 -0.52
C SER A 84 -12.79 -11.94 0.97
N PRO A 85 -13.75 -11.71 1.89
CA PRO A 85 -13.54 -11.90 3.33
C PRO A 85 -13.03 -13.30 3.69
N ASP A 86 -13.54 -14.34 3.02
CA ASP A 86 -13.14 -15.75 3.22
C ASP A 86 -11.68 -16.04 2.83
N HIS A 87 -11.05 -15.11 2.10
CA HIS A 87 -9.66 -15.18 1.66
C HIS A 87 -8.86 -14.00 2.22
N ALA A 88 -9.20 -13.57 3.44
CA ALA A 88 -8.58 -12.44 4.13
C ALA A 88 -8.56 -11.17 3.26
N PHE A 89 -9.68 -10.84 2.61
CA PHE A 89 -9.81 -9.73 1.68
C PHE A 89 -8.79 -9.74 0.53
N GLY A 90 -8.31 -10.94 0.16
CA GLY A 90 -7.53 -11.21 -1.04
C GLY A 90 -8.38 -11.82 -2.17
N PRO A 91 -7.74 -12.19 -3.29
CA PRO A 91 -8.43 -12.79 -4.43
C PRO A 91 -9.07 -14.13 -4.05
N PRO A 92 -10.32 -14.41 -4.47
CA PRO A 92 -11.04 -15.64 -4.12
C PRO A 92 -10.65 -16.87 -4.98
N ASN A 93 -9.68 -16.73 -5.88
CA ASN A 93 -9.33 -17.73 -6.88
C ASN A 93 -7.84 -17.64 -7.25
N ASP A 94 -7.40 -18.51 -8.15
CA ASP A 94 -6.03 -18.64 -8.65
C ASP A 94 -5.75 -17.80 -9.92
N LEU A 95 -6.64 -16.88 -10.29
CA LEU A 95 -6.38 -16.02 -11.45
C LEU A 95 -5.19 -15.10 -11.18
N SER A 96 -4.30 -14.95 -12.17
CA SER A 96 -3.19 -14.01 -12.10
C SER A 96 -3.64 -12.56 -12.00
N VAL A 97 -4.73 -12.22 -12.71
CA VAL A 97 -5.37 -10.90 -12.74
C VAL A 97 -6.88 -11.12 -12.78
N GLN A 98 -7.65 -10.32 -12.02
CA GLN A 98 -9.10 -10.50 -11.92
C GLN A 98 -9.83 -9.92 -13.14
N LEU A 99 -10.99 -10.52 -13.46
CA LEU A 99 -11.89 -10.03 -14.49
C LEU A 99 -12.65 -8.79 -13.99
N GLY A 100 -12.89 -7.85 -14.90
CA GLY A 100 -13.64 -6.64 -14.68
C GLY A 100 -14.13 -6.04 -16.00
N GLY A 101 -14.33 -4.72 -16.00
CA GLY A 101 -14.92 -4.00 -17.11
C GLY A 101 -16.45 -4.08 -17.14
N LYS A 102 -17.05 -3.29 -18.03
CA LYS A 102 -18.52 -3.21 -18.20
C LYS A 102 -19.18 -4.56 -18.52
N GLU A 103 -18.42 -5.51 -19.08
CA GLU A 103 -18.90 -6.85 -19.45
C GLU A 103 -18.29 -7.98 -18.63
N MET A 104 -17.46 -7.69 -17.60
CA MET A 104 -16.73 -8.71 -16.84
C MET A 104 -15.81 -9.59 -17.70
N LYS A 105 -15.18 -8.99 -18.73
CA LYS A 105 -14.32 -9.69 -19.71
C LYS A 105 -12.93 -9.06 -19.89
N THR A 106 -12.70 -7.89 -19.31
CA THR A 106 -11.37 -7.25 -19.33
C THR A 106 -10.62 -7.62 -18.06
N VAL A 107 -9.30 -7.42 -18.05
CA VAL A 107 -8.46 -7.65 -16.88
C VAL A 107 -7.50 -6.49 -16.71
N GLY A 108 -7.07 -6.25 -15.46
CA GLY A 108 -5.94 -5.39 -15.16
C GLY A 108 -4.59 -6.07 -15.47
N THR A 109 -3.52 -5.44 -15.01
CA THR A 109 -2.13 -5.85 -15.26
C THR A 109 -1.44 -6.41 -14.02
N ARG A 110 -2.10 -6.36 -12.86
CA ARG A 110 -1.54 -6.81 -11.58
C ARG A 110 -2.48 -7.71 -10.80
N ALA A 111 -1.90 -8.62 -10.04
CA ALA A 111 -2.59 -9.48 -9.10
C ALA A 111 -3.19 -8.66 -7.95
N VAL A 112 -4.29 -9.15 -7.39
CA VAL A 112 -4.98 -8.47 -6.29
C VAL A 112 -4.26 -8.78 -4.96
N PRO A 113 -3.83 -7.75 -4.18
CA PRO A 113 -3.30 -7.96 -2.84
C PRO A 113 -4.43 -8.22 -1.83
N SER A 114 -4.08 -8.72 -0.65
CA SER A 114 -5.00 -8.70 0.48
C SER A 114 -5.14 -7.26 0.99
N LEU A 115 -6.35 -6.87 1.43
CA LEU A 115 -6.57 -5.59 2.12
C LEU A 115 -6.33 -5.68 3.64
N ARG A 116 -6.08 -6.87 4.19
CA ARG A 116 -5.78 -7.01 5.61
C ARG A 116 -4.43 -6.38 5.94
N TYR A 117 -4.36 -5.86 7.16
CA TYR A 117 -3.17 -5.21 7.71
C TYR A 117 -2.71 -4.00 6.87
N GLY A 118 -3.66 -3.25 6.31
CA GLY A 118 -3.39 -2.05 5.54
C GLY A 118 -3.34 -0.74 6.36
N GLN A 119 -3.69 -0.78 7.65
CA GLN A 119 -3.91 0.39 8.49
C GLN A 119 -2.64 1.20 8.80
N ASN A 120 -1.48 0.53 8.81
CA ASN A 120 -0.19 1.16 9.11
C ASN A 120 0.65 1.46 7.85
N VAL A 121 0.11 1.27 6.65
CA VAL A 121 0.83 1.65 5.42
C VAL A 121 1.01 3.17 5.43
N PRO A 122 2.24 3.70 5.49
CA PRO A 122 2.44 5.13 5.47
C PRO A 122 2.10 5.70 4.08
N PRO A 123 1.80 7.01 3.97
CA PRO A 123 1.85 7.70 2.68
C PRO A 123 3.19 7.47 1.99
N PHE A 124 3.21 7.58 0.67
CA PHE A 124 4.46 7.33 -0.05
C PHE A 124 5.51 8.40 0.29
N SER A 125 6.75 7.96 0.53
CA SER A 125 7.93 8.82 0.62
C SER A 125 9.06 8.22 -0.22
N GLU A 126 9.82 9.07 -0.92
CA GLU A 126 11.05 8.65 -1.61
C GLU A 126 12.21 8.40 -0.65
N HIS A 127 12.19 9.09 0.49
CA HIS A 127 13.21 9.07 1.52
C HIS A 127 12.53 8.74 2.84
N PHE A 128 12.78 7.55 3.37
CA PHE A 128 12.16 7.08 4.61
C PHE A 128 13.25 6.77 5.62
N HIS A 129 13.04 7.24 6.84
CA HIS A 129 13.92 7.01 7.96
C HIS A 129 13.10 6.26 9.00
N ASP A 130 13.63 5.12 9.46
CA ASP A 130 12.99 4.33 10.50
C ASP A 130 13.00 5.12 11.82
N ASP A 131 11.99 4.89 12.66
CA ASP A 131 11.89 5.51 13.99
C ASP A 131 12.78 4.76 15.02
N ASP A 132 13.96 4.30 14.60
CA ASP A 132 14.95 3.62 15.45
C ASP A 132 15.93 4.62 16.11
N GLY A 133 15.77 5.90 15.80
CA GLY A 133 16.58 7.00 16.30
C GLY A 133 17.86 7.24 15.50
N ASP A 134 18.07 6.54 14.38
CA ASP A 134 19.16 6.77 13.43
C ASP A 134 18.64 7.28 12.07
N ASP A 135 18.31 8.57 12.01
CA ASP A 135 17.93 9.26 10.77
C ASP A 135 19.06 9.30 9.70
N SER A 136 20.24 8.72 9.97
CA SER A 136 21.33 8.68 8.99
C SER A 136 21.16 7.61 7.91
N ILE A 137 20.27 6.64 8.14
CA ILE A 137 19.96 5.56 7.21
C ILE A 137 18.68 5.93 6.46
N ASP A 138 18.80 6.14 5.14
CA ASP A 138 17.66 6.25 4.24
C ASP A 138 17.29 4.87 3.73
N ALA A 139 16.10 4.38 4.11
CA ALA A 139 15.52 3.13 3.65
C ALA A 139 15.03 3.22 2.18
N GLY A 140 15.03 4.41 1.59
CA GLY A 140 14.58 4.67 0.24
C GLY A 140 13.05 4.68 0.10
N PRO A 141 12.53 4.46 -1.13
CA PRO A 141 11.11 4.54 -1.40
C PRO A 141 10.28 3.59 -0.53
N THR A 142 9.36 4.15 0.23
CA THR A 142 8.56 3.43 1.22
C THR A 142 7.12 3.92 1.23
N GLY A 143 6.19 3.02 1.52
CA GLY A 143 4.79 3.36 1.71
C GLY A 143 4.02 3.48 0.41
N GLY A 144 2.92 4.21 0.50
CA GLY A 144 1.90 4.23 -0.53
C GLY A 144 1.15 2.89 -0.63
N ARG A 145 -0.06 2.96 -1.14
CA ARG A 145 -0.92 1.81 -1.40
C ARG A 145 -0.76 1.36 -2.85
N THR A 146 -1.33 0.19 -3.15
CA THR A 146 -1.11 -0.58 -4.38
C THR A 146 0.33 -1.13 -4.49
N TRP A 147 0.64 -1.83 -5.58
CA TRP A 147 1.96 -2.44 -5.78
C TRP A 147 3.08 -1.44 -6.10
N ASP A 148 2.77 -0.24 -6.60
CA ASP A 148 3.76 0.79 -6.98
C ASP A 148 3.71 2.05 -6.09
N GLY A 149 2.97 1.98 -4.98
CA GLY A 149 2.87 3.07 -4.01
C GLY A 149 2.13 4.31 -4.52
N ARG A 150 1.41 4.26 -5.66
CA ARG A 150 0.82 5.45 -6.30
C ARG A 150 -0.37 6.10 -5.59
N ALA A 151 -0.81 5.57 -4.45
CA ALA A 151 -1.95 6.09 -3.71
C ALA A 151 -1.58 6.30 -2.24
N ASP A 152 -1.65 7.54 -1.74
CA ASP A 152 -1.16 7.88 -0.40
C ASP A 152 -2.14 7.51 0.73
N SER A 153 -3.38 7.19 0.40
CA SER A 153 -4.44 6.88 1.35
C SER A 153 -5.37 5.77 0.85
N ALA A 154 -6.19 5.19 1.74
CA ALA A 154 -7.11 4.13 1.35
C ALA A 154 -8.25 4.67 0.49
N HIS A 155 -8.68 5.91 0.71
CA HIS A 155 -9.67 6.59 -0.13
C HIS A 155 -9.11 6.93 -1.52
N ASP A 156 -7.83 7.31 -1.64
CA ASP A 156 -7.17 7.46 -2.95
C ASP A 156 -7.04 6.12 -3.67
N GLN A 157 -6.72 5.05 -2.93
CA GLN A 157 -6.70 3.71 -3.49
C GLN A 157 -8.09 3.25 -3.94
N ALA A 158 -9.15 3.52 -3.17
CA ALA A 158 -10.52 3.15 -3.50
C ALA A 158 -11.07 3.86 -4.75
N ARG A 159 -10.56 5.05 -5.08
CA ARG A 159 -10.89 5.77 -6.32
C ARG A 159 -10.48 4.97 -7.56
N ILE A 160 -9.32 4.30 -7.51
CA ILE A 160 -8.74 3.60 -8.66
C ILE A 160 -9.69 2.54 -9.22
N PRO A 161 -10.13 1.52 -8.46
CA PRO A 161 -10.98 0.46 -9.01
C PRO A 161 -12.35 0.96 -9.39
N LEU A 162 -12.91 1.96 -8.69
CA LEU A 162 -14.17 2.58 -9.06
C LEU A 162 -14.12 3.13 -10.50
N LEU A 163 -13.02 3.77 -10.89
CA LEU A 163 -12.90 4.48 -12.18
C LEU A 163 -12.11 3.72 -13.25
N SER A 164 -11.41 2.64 -12.89
CA SER A 164 -10.64 1.83 -13.82
C SER A 164 -11.54 1.08 -14.79
N ALA A 165 -11.32 1.26 -16.09
CA ALA A 165 -12.06 0.58 -17.16
C ALA A 165 -11.84 -0.95 -17.18
N HIS A 166 -10.79 -1.43 -16.50
CA HIS A 166 -10.44 -2.84 -16.40
C HIS A 166 -10.97 -3.49 -15.11
N GLU A 167 -11.50 -2.69 -14.18
CA GLU A 167 -12.04 -3.13 -12.89
C GLU A 167 -13.52 -2.75 -12.82
N MET A 168 -13.95 -1.83 -11.95
CA MET A 168 -15.38 -1.55 -11.77
C MET A 168 -15.97 -0.71 -12.90
N ALA A 169 -15.15 -0.06 -13.73
CA ALA A 169 -15.53 0.53 -15.02
C ALA A 169 -16.69 1.55 -14.99
N ASN A 170 -16.78 2.34 -13.91
CA ASN A 170 -17.57 3.56 -13.94
C ASN A 170 -16.93 4.58 -14.90
N THR A 171 -17.77 5.41 -15.52
CA THR A 171 -17.27 6.39 -16.49
C THR A 171 -16.50 7.53 -15.81
N ASP A 172 -16.99 7.98 -14.66
CA ASP A 172 -16.41 9.04 -13.85
C ASP A 172 -17.02 9.03 -12.42
N ALA A 173 -16.66 10.01 -11.59
CA ALA A 173 -17.23 10.18 -10.25
C ALA A 173 -18.74 10.47 -10.27
N ALA A 174 -19.26 11.12 -11.31
CA ALA A 174 -20.68 11.45 -11.41
C ALA A 174 -21.53 10.19 -11.65
N ASP A 175 -21.02 9.24 -12.42
CA ASP A 175 -21.63 7.92 -12.62
C ASP A 175 -21.76 7.15 -11.30
N VAL A 176 -20.68 7.12 -10.50
CA VAL A 176 -20.70 6.49 -9.16
C VAL A 176 -21.74 7.17 -8.26
N VAL A 177 -21.75 8.50 -8.20
CA VAL A 177 -22.70 9.26 -7.38
C VAL A 177 -24.14 9.05 -7.85
N ALA A 178 -24.38 8.95 -9.16
CA ALA A 178 -25.70 8.65 -9.69
C ALA A 178 -26.19 7.25 -9.27
N LYS A 179 -25.30 6.26 -9.17
CA LYS A 179 -25.59 4.94 -8.61
C LYS A 179 -25.89 5.02 -7.12
N LEU A 180 -25.07 5.73 -6.33
CA LEU A 180 -25.31 5.96 -4.91
C LEU A 180 -26.68 6.60 -4.62
N LYS A 181 -27.12 7.57 -5.46
CA LYS A 181 -28.44 8.20 -5.33
C LYS A 181 -29.61 7.23 -5.54
N ARG A 182 -29.41 6.17 -6.34
CA ARG A 182 -30.43 5.16 -6.66
C ARG A 182 -30.33 3.92 -5.78
N ALA A 183 -29.24 3.77 -5.02
CA ALA A 183 -29.01 2.62 -4.18
C ALA A 183 -30.04 2.55 -3.03
N PRO A 184 -30.43 1.34 -2.57
CA PRO A 184 -31.35 1.20 -1.43
C PRO A 184 -30.87 1.89 -0.14
N TYR A 185 -29.56 2.07 0.02
CA TYR A 185 -28.94 2.73 1.17
C TYR A 185 -28.69 4.23 0.97
N ALA A 186 -29.22 4.87 -0.09
CA ALA A 186 -29.15 6.32 -0.24
C ALA A 186 -29.68 7.10 0.99
N PRO A 187 -30.76 6.66 1.69
CA PRO A 187 -31.17 7.29 2.95
C PRO A 187 -30.13 7.18 4.06
N GLN A 188 -29.41 6.06 4.17
CA GLN A 188 -28.31 5.91 5.12
C GLN A 188 -27.17 6.87 4.78
N PHE A 189 -26.83 7.00 3.49
CA PHE A 189 -25.80 7.93 3.03
C PHE A 189 -26.12 9.39 3.43
N LYS A 190 -27.38 9.80 3.25
CA LYS A 190 -27.87 11.11 3.71
C LYS A 190 -27.89 11.24 5.24
N ALA A 191 -28.27 10.19 5.95
CA ALA A 191 -28.24 10.20 7.42
C ALA A 191 -26.82 10.38 7.96
N THR A 192 -25.82 9.73 7.34
CA THR A 192 -24.41 9.83 7.71
C THR A 192 -23.83 11.21 7.37
N PHE A 193 -23.99 11.69 6.13
CA PHE A 193 -23.26 12.87 5.63
C PHE A 193 -24.11 14.14 5.47
N GLY A 194 -25.42 14.07 5.74
CA GLY A 194 -26.37 15.18 5.63
C GLY A 194 -27.31 15.07 4.42
N GLU A 195 -28.52 15.62 4.54
CA GLU A 195 -29.59 15.52 3.52
C GLU A 195 -29.20 16.09 2.15
N THR A 196 -28.32 17.10 2.14
CA THR A 196 -27.86 17.82 0.94
C THR A 196 -26.58 17.25 0.34
N ILE A 197 -26.05 16.12 0.85
CA ILE A 197 -24.77 15.55 0.38
C ILE A 197 -24.75 15.30 -1.13
N PHE A 198 -25.90 14.91 -1.69
CA PHE A 198 -26.06 14.62 -3.10
C PHE A 198 -26.23 15.85 -4.01
N ASP A 199 -26.29 17.06 -3.44
CA ASP A 199 -26.37 18.32 -4.21
C ASP A 199 -25.01 18.70 -4.81
N ASN A 200 -23.91 18.12 -4.30
CA ASN A 200 -22.57 18.29 -4.83
C ASN A 200 -21.93 16.92 -5.11
N THR A 201 -21.73 16.62 -6.39
CA THR A 201 -21.17 15.34 -6.86
C THR A 201 -19.80 15.06 -6.26
N ASP A 202 -18.89 16.03 -6.27
CA ASP A 202 -17.53 15.82 -5.76
C ASP A 202 -17.56 15.49 -4.27
N ARG A 203 -18.37 16.22 -3.48
CA ARG A 203 -18.53 15.93 -2.05
C ARG A 203 -19.12 14.56 -1.79
N ALA A 204 -20.15 14.17 -2.53
CA ALA A 204 -20.75 12.83 -2.40
C ALA A 204 -19.74 11.73 -2.76
N PHE A 205 -18.94 11.92 -3.82
CA PHE A 205 -17.92 10.96 -4.20
C PHE A 205 -16.85 10.83 -3.12
N GLN A 206 -16.32 11.95 -2.60
CA GLN A 206 -15.34 11.93 -1.51
C GLN A 206 -15.91 11.27 -0.24
N ALA A 207 -17.16 11.56 0.11
CA ALA A 207 -17.84 10.91 1.24
C ALA A 207 -17.92 9.39 1.08
N ALA A 208 -18.16 8.89 -0.13
CA ALA A 208 -18.15 7.46 -0.42
C ALA A 208 -16.75 6.85 -0.23
N LEU A 209 -15.70 7.51 -0.75
CA LEU A 209 -14.32 7.06 -0.59
C LEU A 209 -13.88 7.04 0.88
N MET A 210 -14.23 8.08 1.65
CA MET A 210 -13.95 8.13 3.09
C MET A 210 -14.64 7.01 3.86
N ALA A 211 -15.92 6.72 3.57
CA ALA A 211 -16.60 5.61 4.23
C ALA A 211 -15.98 4.25 3.87
N LEU A 212 -15.53 4.04 2.62
CA LEU A 212 -14.78 2.84 2.24
C LEU A 212 -13.44 2.72 2.99
N GLU A 213 -12.72 3.82 3.18
CA GLU A 213 -11.51 3.86 4.02
C GLU A 213 -11.82 3.52 5.48
N VAL A 214 -12.79 4.19 6.09
CA VAL A 214 -13.15 3.96 7.50
C VAL A 214 -13.64 2.53 7.76
N PHE A 215 -14.26 1.87 6.77
CA PHE A 215 -14.54 0.45 6.86
C PHE A 215 -13.26 -0.41 6.85
N GLN A 216 -12.30 -0.11 5.98
CA GLN A 216 -11.00 -0.79 5.91
C GLN A 216 -10.14 -0.59 7.18
N GLU A 217 -10.45 0.44 7.96
CA GLU A 217 -9.89 0.68 9.29
C GLU A 217 -10.62 -0.09 10.41
N SER A 218 -11.53 -1.03 10.12
CA SER A 218 -12.20 -1.85 11.15
C SER A 218 -11.27 -2.96 11.68
N PRO A 219 -10.89 -2.95 12.99
CA PRO A 219 -9.98 -3.96 13.54
C PRO A 219 -10.48 -5.40 13.39
N ALA A 220 -11.78 -5.60 13.57
CA ALA A 220 -12.39 -6.94 13.53
C ALA A 220 -12.31 -7.57 12.13
N ASP A 221 -12.34 -6.75 11.08
CA ASP A 221 -12.37 -7.21 9.69
C ASP A 221 -10.95 -7.29 9.09
N PHE A 222 -10.14 -6.24 9.31
CA PHE A 222 -8.92 -6.02 8.54
C PHE A 222 -7.62 -6.30 9.29
N TYR A 223 -7.59 -6.19 10.62
CA TYR A 223 -6.36 -6.43 11.40
C TYR A 223 -6.65 -7.08 12.76
N PRO A 224 -7.23 -8.30 12.77
CA PRO A 224 -7.64 -8.96 14.01
C PRO A 224 -6.46 -9.50 14.85
N TYR A 225 -5.26 -9.65 14.28
CA TYR A 225 -4.07 -10.21 14.95
C TYR A 225 -4.38 -11.53 15.68
N SER A 226 -5.02 -12.44 14.94
CA SER A 226 -5.64 -13.67 15.45
C SER A 226 -4.96 -14.94 14.95
N SER A 227 -3.74 -14.83 14.44
CA SER A 227 -2.99 -15.98 13.92
C SER A 227 -2.33 -16.81 15.03
N LYS A 228 -1.86 -18.01 14.69
CA LYS A 228 -1.08 -18.85 15.62
C LYS A 228 0.20 -18.14 16.04
N TYR A 229 0.84 -17.41 15.14
CA TYR A 229 2.01 -16.61 15.47
C TYR A 229 1.70 -15.49 16.46
N ASP A 230 0.55 -14.81 16.32
CA ASP A 230 0.13 -13.79 17.28
C ASP A 230 -0.12 -14.39 18.67
N ALA A 231 -0.75 -15.58 18.74
CA ALA A 231 -0.90 -16.31 20.00
C ALA A 231 0.46 -16.75 20.59
N TYR A 232 1.43 -17.12 19.75
CA TYR A 232 2.79 -17.45 20.17
C TYR A 232 3.50 -16.22 20.76
N LEU A 233 3.43 -15.05 20.10
CA LEU A 233 3.96 -13.78 20.61
C LEU A 233 3.33 -13.39 21.96
N ARG A 234 2.03 -13.69 22.15
CA ARG A 234 1.32 -13.52 23.43
C ARG A 234 1.61 -14.60 24.47
N LYS A 235 2.46 -15.59 24.17
CA LYS A 235 2.76 -16.75 25.03
C LYS A 235 1.53 -17.60 25.37
N GLN A 236 0.50 -17.56 24.52
CA GLN A 236 -0.75 -18.32 24.66
C GLN A 236 -0.66 -19.71 24.02
N THR A 237 0.30 -19.93 23.12
CA THR A 237 0.59 -21.22 22.50
C THR A 237 2.09 -21.36 22.26
N THR A 238 2.53 -22.56 21.90
CA THR A 238 3.87 -22.81 21.35
C THR A 238 3.80 -23.09 19.86
N LEU A 239 4.86 -22.72 19.14
CA LEU A 239 5.12 -23.25 17.81
C LEU A 239 5.65 -24.69 17.91
N SER A 240 5.33 -25.51 16.92
CA SER A 240 5.93 -26.83 16.75
C SER A 240 7.42 -26.71 16.43
N ALA A 241 8.17 -27.80 16.60
CA ALA A 241 9.58 -27.83 16.24
C ALA A 241 9.82 -27.49 14.75
N GLN A 242 8.87 -27.81 13.87
CA GLN A 242 8.97 -27.45 12.45
C GLN A 242 8.79 -25.96 12.21
N GLU A 243 7.73 -25.38 12.78
CA GLU A 243 7.43 -23.95 12.66
C GLU A 243 8.56 -23.09 13.28
N LEU A 244 9.19 -23.54 14.37
CA LEU A 244 10.35 -22.87 14.96
C LEU A 244 11.58 -22.88 14.05
N ARG A 245 11.92 -24.02 13.44
CA ARG A 245 13.00 -24.06 12.43
C ARG A 245 12.69 -23.16 11.25
N GLY A 246 11.41 -23.10 10.83
CA GLY A 246 10.96 -22.19 9.79
C GLY A 246 11.18 -20.72 10.13
N LEU A 247 10.84 -20.30 11.36
CA LEU A 247 11.08 -18.95 11.86
C LEU A 247 12.59 -18.62 11.93
N GLU A 248 13.41 -19.56 12.41
CA GLU A 248 14.87 -19.38 12.45
C GLU A 248 15.45 -19.19 11.04
N LEU A 249 15.06 -20.03 10.08
CA LEU A 249 15.49 -19.91 8.68
C LEU A 249 14.98 -18.63 8.01
N PHE A 250 13.78 -18.18 8.36
CA PHE A 250 13.20 -16.92 7.88
C PHE A 250 14.03 -15.71 8.34
N ASN A 251 14.54 -15.75 9.57
CA ASN A 251 15.37 -14.69 10.16
C ASN A 251 16.87 -14.82 9.83
N GLU A 252 17.35 -16.00 9.42
CA GLU A 252 18.77 -16.26 9.19
C GLU A 252 19.33 -15.46 8.00
N PRO A 253 20.21 -14.46 8.22
CA PRO A 253 20.65 -13.53 7.17
C PRO A 253 21.46 -14.17 6.05
N THR A 254 22.10 -15.32 6.30
CA THR A 254 22.89 -16.03 5.29
C THR A 254 22.10 -17.13 4.56
N LYS A 255 20.84 -17.34 4.96
CA LYS A 255 19.92 -18.33 4.37
C LYS A 255 18.67 -17.70 3.80
N GLY A 256 17.59 -17.66 4.57
CA GLY A 256 16.32 -17.15 4.09
C GLY A 256 16.35 -15.63 3.95
N ASN A 257 16.99 -14.95 4.91
CA ASN A 257 17.09 -13.49 5.00
C ASN A 257 15.75 -12.77 4.77
N CYS A 258 14.63 -13.44 5.01
CA CYS A 258 13.31 -12.94 4.65
C CYS A 258 12.96 -11.73 5.53
N ALA A 259 13.42 -11.75 6.77
CA ALA A 259 13.21 -10.71 7.76
C ALA A 259 13.90 -9.38 7.44
N SER A 260 14.79 -9.30 6.45
CA SER A 260 15.39 -8.02 6.03
C SER A 260 14.35 -7.08 5.39
N CYS A 261 13.31 -7.63 4.75
CA CYS A 261 12.18 -6.87 4.21
C CYS A 261 10.85 -7.22 4.90
N HIS A 262 10.71 -8.46 5.40
CA HIS A 262 9.47 -8.96 6.02
C HIS A 262 9.61 -9.11 7.54
N LEU A 263 9.70 -7.98 8.24
CA LEU A 263 9.93 -7.90 9.69
C LEU A 263 9.06 -8.87 10.51
N SER A 264 9.67 -9.74 11.30
CA SER A 264 9.00 -10.81 12.06
C SER A 264 8.93 -10.58 13.57
N GLU A 265 9.62 -9.56 14.08
CA GLU A 265 9.71 -9.25 15.50
C GLU A 265 8.67 -8.20 15.94
N ILE A 266 8.37 -8.16 17.24
CA ILE A 266 7.57 -7.08 17.82
C ILE A 266 8.37 -5.79 17.67
N LEU A 267 7.75 -4.77 17.06
CA LEU A 267 8.39 -3.49 16.83
C LEU A 267 8.71 -2.79 18.16
N PRO A 268 9.69 -1.85 18.21
CA PRO A 268 10.07 -1.15 19.44
C PRO A 268 8.91 -0.47 20.17
N ASN A 269 7.90 0.00 19.44
CA ASN A 269 6.67 0.60 19.97
C ASN A 269 5.65 -0.42 20.53
N GLY A 270 5.99 -1.71 20.53
CA GLY A 270 5.13 -2.81 21.00
C GLY A 270 4.12 -3.33 19.96
N ALA A 271 4.13 -2.79 18.74
CA ALA A 271 3.24 -3.27 17.68
C ALA A 271 3.65 -4.64 17.16
N PHE A 272 2.64 -5.46 16.84
CA PHE A 272 2.88 -6.79 16.29
C PHE A 272 3.36 -6.67 14.83
N PRO A 273 4.29 -7.52 14.39
CA PRO A 273 4.89 -7.45 13.06
C PRO A 273 3.84 -7.58 11.98
N GLN A 274 3.91 -6.74 10.95
CA GLN A 274 3.09 -6.90 9.76
C GLN A 274 3.79 -7.72 8.67
N PHE A 275 5.02 -8.18 8.90
CA PHE A 275 5.81 -8.93 7.91
C PHE A 275 6.02 -8.14 6.61
N THR A 276 6.34 -6.86 6.78
CA THR A 276 6.67 -5.91 5.71
C THR A 276 7.31 -4.68 6.34
N ASP A 277 8.32 -4.13 5.67
CA ASP A 277 8.89 -2.80 5.88
C ASP A 277 8.13 -1.71 5.11
N TYR A 278 7.28 -2.12 4.15
CA TYR A 278 6.60 -1.26 3.18
C TYR A 278 7.54 -0.58 2.17
N GLY A 279 8.81 -0.98 2.14
CA GLY A 279 9.76 -0.56 1.13
C GLY A 279 9.36 -1.05 -0.26
N LEU A 280 9.95 -0.46 -1.29
CA LEU A 280 9.78 -0.92 -2.68
C LEU A 280 11.08 -1.54 -3.20
N ILE A 281 10.99 -2.78 -3.67
CA ILE A 281 12.15 -3.59 -4.04
C ILE A 281 11.91 -4.33 -5.37
N ALA A 282 12.98 -4.52 -6.16
CA ALA A 282 12.94 -5.34 -7.36
C ALA A 282 13.53 -6.73 -7.07
N VAL A 283 12.69 -7.76 -7.10
CA VAL A 283 13.15 -9.16 -6.95
C VAL A 283 13.28 -9.91 -8.28
N GLY A 284 12.92 -9.27 -9.40
CA GLY A 284 13.11 -9.81 -10.74
C GLY A 284 12.23 -11.02 -11.06
N VAL A 285 10.98 -11.07 -10.61
CA VAL A 285 10.07 -12.18 -10.92
C VAL A 285 9.86 -12.37 -12.43
N PRO A 286 9.64 -13.60 -12.92
CA PRO A 286 9.48 -13.85 -14.35
C PRO A 286 8.25 -13.20 -14.95
N ARG A 287 8.31 -12.93 -16.25
CA ARG A 287 7.19 -12.35 -16.99
C ARG A 287 5.99 -13.29 -17.06
N ASN A 288 4.84 -12.82 -16.59
CA ASN A 288 3.60 -13.57 -16.72
C ASN A 288 2.96 -13.39 -18.11
N LYS A 289 3.20 -14.34 -19.01
CA LYS A 289 2.63 -14.34 -20.38
C LYS A 289 1.11 -14.53 -20.43
N LYS A 290 0.45 -14.90 -19.31
CA LYS A 290 -1.01 -15.02 -19.22
C LYS A 290 -1.70 -13.66 -19.11
N ILE A 291 -0.97 -12.59 -18.77
CA ILE A 291 -1.53 -11.23 -18.72
C ILE A 291 -1.64 -10.70 -20.16
N PRO A 292 -2.83 -10.29 -20.65
CA PRO A 292 -3.01 -9.84 -22.02
C PRO A 292 -2.11 -8.68 -22.46
N ALA A 293 -1.82 -7.73 -21.55
CA ALA A 293 -0.91 -6.62 -21.84
C ALA A 293 0.50 -7.09 -22.24
N ASN A 294 0.94 -8.24 -21.69
CA ASN A 294 2.26 -8.80 -21.98
C ASN A 294 2.39 -9.42 -23.38
N ALA A 295 1.30 -9.50 -24.15
CA ALA A 295 1.34 -9.87 -25.56
C ALA A 295 2.02 -8.81 -26.43
N ASP A 296 2.00 -7.52 -26.03
CA ASP A 296 2.88 -6.51 -26.62
C ASP A 296 4.29 -6.67 -26.01
N PRO A 297 5.32 -7.03 -26.81
CA PRO A 297 6.68 -7.19 -26.30
C PRO A 297 7.33 -5.88 -25.81
N ARG A 298 6.70 -4.73 -26.08
CA ARG A 298 7.15 -3.40 -25.61
C ARG A 298 6.52 -3.00 -24.28
N TYR A 299 5.47 -3.69 -23.85
CA TYR A 299 4.82 -3.42 -22.57
C TYR A 299 5.63 -4.04 -21.44
N TYR A 300 5.98 -3.23 -20.45
CA TYR A 300 6.56 -3.66 -19.18
C TYR A 300 5.84 -2.93 -18.06
N ASP A 301 5.61 -3.64 -16.96
CA ASP A 301 5.20 -3.03 -15.71
C ASP A 301 6.47 -2.77 -14.89
N PHE A 302 6.89 -1.51 -14.84
CA PHE A 302 8.09 -1.12 -14.11
C PHE A 302 7.80 -0.74 -12.65
N GLY A 303 6.58 -0.98 -12.15
CA GLY A 303 6.22 -0.68 -10.77
C GLY A 303 6.29 0.81 -10.47
N LEU A 304 7.17 1.20 -9.55
CA LEU A 304 7.32 2.57 -9.06
C LEU A 304 7.57 3.59 -10.19
N CYS A 305 8.31 3.22 -11.24
CA CYS A 305 8.56 4.13 -12.38
C CYS A 305 7.50 4.06 -13.49
N GLY A 306 6.40 3.33 -13.29
CA GLY A 306 5.25 3.28 -14.20
C GLY A 306 4.95 1.89 -14.78
N PRO A 307 4.01 1.79 -15.75
CA PRO A 307 3.30 2.87 -16.42
C PRO A 307 2.08 3.41 -15.63
N GLU A 308 1.59 2.66 -14.63
CA GLU A 308 0.43 3.06 -13.82
C GLU A 308 0.73 4.27 -12.93
N ARG A 309 1.99 4.40 -12.50
CA ARG A 309 2.51 5.56 -11.78
C ARG A 309 3.25 6.50 -12.73
N THR A 310 2.95 7.80 -12.68
CA THR A 310 3.40 8.75 -13.72
C THR A 310 4.39 9.80 -13.24
N ASP A 311 4.47 10.04 -11.94
CA ASP A 311 5.34 11.03 -11.28
C ASP A 311 6.82 10.62 -11.27
N PHE A 312 7.14 9.33 -11.44
CA PHE A 312 8.52 8.80 -11.46
C PHE A 312 8.96 8.13 -12.76
N LYS A 313 8.24 8.35 -13.86
CA LYS A 313 8.58 7.78 -15.17
C LYS A 313 10.00 8.10 -15.67
N ASP A 314 10.58 9.20 -15.19
CA ASP A 314 11.90 9.68 -15.59
C ASP A 314 13.00 9.31 -14.57
N LYS A 315 12.71 8.41 -13.61
CA LYS A 315 13.63 7.91 -12.58
C LYS A 315 13.99 6.43 -12.83
N PRO A 316 14.99 6.14 -13.68
CA PRO A 316 15.34 4.77 -14.07
C PRO A 316 15.78 3.88 -12.90
N GLU A 317 16.28 4.44 -11.80
CA GLU A 317 16.63 3.75 -10.55
C GLU A 317 15.42 3.14 -9.82
N TYR A 318 14.21 3.59 -10.14
CA TYR A 318 12.96 3.08 -9.55
C TYR A 318 12.26 2.02 -10.40
N CYS A 319 12.76 1.76 -11.60
CA CYS A 319 12.15 0.80 -12.48
C CYS A 319 12.36 -0.64 -11.98
N GLY A 320 11.25 -1.39 -11.91
CA GLY A 320 11.18 -2.75 -11.39
C GLY A 320 10.89 -2.82 -9.88
N LEU A 321 10.84 -1.69 -9.16
CA LEU A 321 10.54 -1.67 -7.73
C LEU A 321 9.03 -1.82 -7.49
N PHE A 322 8.67 -2.80 -6.65
CA PHE A 322 7.32 -3.00 -6.17
C PHE A 322 7.30 -3.09 -4.66
N LYS A 323 6.21 -2.64 -4.05
CA LYS A 323 6.05 -2.62 -2.61
C LYS A 323 6.08 -4.03 -2.02
N THR A 324 6.92 -4.21 -1.01
CA THR A 324 6.96 -5.40 -0.15
C THR A 324 5.56 -5.62 0.43
N PRO A 325 4.90 -6.77 0.16
CA PRO A 325 3.58 -7.04 0.72
C PRO A 325 3.70 -7.64 2.13
N THR A 326 2.67 -7.44 2.96
CA THR A 326 2.52 -8.21 4.20
C THR A 326 2.44 -9.71 3.88
N LEU A 327 3.09 -10.54 4.71
CA LEU A 327 2.97 -11.99 4.66
C LEU A 327 1.84 -12.54 5.55
N ARG A 328 1.09 -11.69 6.24
CA ARG A 328 -0.08 -12.13 7.02
C ARG A 328 -1.13 -12.71 6.06
N ASN A 329 -1.71 -13.84 6.43
CA ASN A 329 -2.65 -14.61 5.61
C ASN A 329 -2.10 -15.10 4.25
N ILE A 330 -0.77 -15.12 4.06
CA ILE A 330 -0.18 -15.51 2.79
C ILE A 330 -0.57 -16.94 2.36
N ALA A 331 -0.79 -17.84 3.32
CA ALA A 331 -1.17 -19.22 3.05
C ALA A 331 -2.60 -19.39 2.50
N LEU A 332 -3.44 -18.36 2.56
CA LEU A 332 -4.78 -18.36 1.95
C LEU A 332 -4.74 -17.94 0.47
N ARG A 333 -3.61 -17.40 0.00
CA ARG A 333 -3.47 -16.92 -1.38
C ARG A 333 -3.20 -18.08 -2.33
N GLN A 334 -3.73 -17.96 -3.55
CA GLN A 334 -3.52 -18.91 -4.66
C GLN A 334 -2.73 -18.28 -5.82
N THR A 335 -2.36 -17.00 -5.68
CA THR A 335 -1.62 -16.24 -6.69
C THR A 335 -0.64 -15.29 -6.00
N PHE A 336 0.62 -15.29 -6.44
CA PHE A 336 1.74 -14.62 -5.79
C PHE A 336 2.48 -13.64 -6.70
N PHE A 337 3.14 -12.65 -6.08
CA PHE A 337 3.79 -11.50 -6.72
C PHE A 337 2.84 -10.53 -7.43
N HIS A 338 3.36 -9.38 -7.84
CA HIS A 338 2.58 -8.28 -8.44
C HIS A 338 1.89 -8.71 -9.75
N ASN A 339 2.48 -9.63 -10.52
CA ASN A 339 1.94 -10.11 -11.79
C ASN A 339 1.26 -11.49 -11.68
N GLY A 340 1.19 -12.08 -10.49
CA GLY A 340 0.48 -13.33 -10.27
C GLY A 340 1.07 -14.54 -11.02
N VAL A 341 2.39 -14.57 -11.25
CA VAL A 341 3.06 -15.60 -12.06
C VAL A 341 3.14 -16.97 -11.38
N PHE A 342 3.16 -17.01 -10.05
CA PHE A 342 3.19 -18.26 -9.27
C PHE A 342 1.89 -18.49 -8.52
N HIS A 343 1.63 -19.76 -8.21
CA HIS A 343 0.36 -20.22 -7.64
C HIS A 343 0.53 -21.07 -6.37
N THR A 344 1.76 -21.32 -5.92
CA THR A 344 2.02 -21.98 -4.64
C THR A 344 3.13 -21.30 -3.85
N LEU A 345 3.08 -21.41 -2.51
CA LEU A 345 4.19 -21.01 -1.65
C LEU A 345 5.49 -21.77 -1.98
N GLN A 346 5.38 -23.01 -2.46
CA GLN A 346 6.54 -23.80 -2.88
C GLN A 346 7.26 -23.12 -4.05
N GLU A 347 6.54 -22.71 -5.10
CA GLU A 347 7.11 -21.99 -6.24
C GLU A 347 7.74 -20.65 -5.82
N VAL A 348 7.10 -19.92 -4.91
CA VAL A 348 7.65 -18.67 -4.35
C VAL A 348 8.99 -18.94 -3.68
N MET A 349 9.04 -19.89 -2.74
CA MET A 349 10.27 -20.18 -1.99
C MET A 349 11.38 -20.72 -2.89
N GLU A 350 11.04 -21.62 -3.83
CA GLU A 350 11.98 -22.12 -4.82
C GLU A 350 12.51 -20.99 -5.71
N PHE A 351 11.66 -20.05 -6.12
CA PHE A 351 12.10 -18.88 -6.87
C PHE A 351 13.14 -18.09 -6.08
N TYR A 352 12.85 -17.71 -4.83
CA TYR A 352 13.79 -16.94 -4.00
C TYR A 352 15.16 -17.60 -3.91
N VAL A 353 15.23 -18.91 -3.65
CA VAL A 353 16.51 -19.59 -3.40
C VAL A 353 17.18 -20.16 -4.65
N GLN A 354 16.48 -20.23 -5.78
CA GLN A 354 16.99 -20.79 -7.04
C GLN A 354 17.05 -19.79 -8.20
N ARG A 355 16.58 -18.54 -8.03
CA ARG A 355 16.57 -17.52 -9.09
C ARG A 355 17.93 -17.38 -9.77
N ASP A 356 18.99 -17.35 -8.97
CA ASP A 356 20.36 -17.13 -9.44
C ASP A 356 21.18 -18.42 -9.57
N THR A 357 20.84 -19.49 -8.83
CA THR A 357 21.52 -20.79 -8.97
C THR A 357 21.02 -21.62 -10.15
N ASN A 358 19.74 -21.47 -10.52
CA ASN A 358 19.05 -22.19 -11.61
C ASN A 358 18.16 -21.25 -12.42
N PRO A 359 18.71 -20.16 -13.00
CA PRO A 359 17.92 -19.15 -13.69
C PRO A 359 17.12 -19.72 -14.89
N GLU A 360 17.59 -20.80 -15.51
CA GLU A 360 16.90 -21.48 -16.61
C GLU A 360 15.55 -22.10 -16.24
N LYS A 361 15.30 -22.32 -14.95
CA LYS A 361 14.00 -22.78 -14.44
C LYS A 361 12.94 -21.67 -14.51
N TRP A 362 13.38 -20.42 -14.34
CA TRP A 362 12.50 -19.27 -14.12
C TRP A 362 12.37 -18.38 -15.35
N TYR A 363 13.43 -18.29 -16.15
CA TYR A 363 13.52 -17.36 -17.26
C TYR A 363 13.72 -18.07 -18.60
N PRO A 364 13.24 -17.50 -19.71
CA PRO A 364 13.43 -18.06 -21.04
C PRO A 364 14.89 -18.00 -21.49
N ARG A 365 15.22 -18.79 -22.52
CA ARG A 365 16.53 -18.75 -23.18
C ARG A 365 16.51 -17.85 -24.42
N ASN A 366 17.62 -17.17 -24.66
CA ASN A 366 17.93 -16.51 -25.92
C ASN A 366 18.22 -17.54 -27.02
N ARG A 367 18.34 -17.06 -28.27
CA ARG A 367 18.64 -17.90 -29.44
C ARG A 367 20.02 -18.58 -29.35
N ASP A 368 20.97 -17.97 -28.65
CA ASP A 368 22.31 -18.50 -28.42
C ASP A 368 22.37 -19.50 -27.24
N GLY A 369 21.23 -19.80 -26.61
CA GLY A 369 21.11 -20.72 -25.48
C GLY A 369 21.35 -20.10 -24.10
N SER A 370 21.80 -18.84 -24.03
CA SER A 370 21.97 -18.11 -22.78
C SER A 370 20.61 -17.85 -22.10
N VAL A 371 20.57 -17.83 -20.77
CA VAL A 371 19.34 -17.53 -20.02
C VAL A 371 19.13 -16.02 -19.99
N ARG A 372 17.94 -15.58 -20.40
CA ARG A 372 17.54 -14.16 -20.36
C ARG A 372 16.93 -13.84 -19.01
N LYS A 373 17.78 -13.63 -18.00
CA LYS A 373 17.35 -13.26 -16.64
C LYS A 373 16.50 -11.99 -16.65
N PHE A 374 15.59 -11.89 -15.69
CA PHE A 374 14.73 -10.73 -15.45
C PHE A 374 13.92 -10.35 -16.70
N ASP A 375 13.26 -11.34 -17.32
CA ASP A 375 12.59 -11.19 -18.62
C ASP A 375 11.30 -10.33 -18.58
N ASP A 376 10.96 -9.78 -17.41
CA ASP A 376 9.92 -8.77 -17.19
C ASP A 376 10.49 -7.39 -16.84
N LEU A 377 11.77 -7.15 -17.12
CA LEU A 377 12.45 -5.88 -16.92
C LEU A 377 13.39 -5.62 -18.11
N LEU A 378 13.64 -4.34 -18.42
CA LEU A 378 14.61 -3.99 -19.46
C LEU A 378 16.05 -4.08 -18.93
N PRO A 379 17.04 -4.49 -19.77
CA PRO A 379 18.42 -4.68 -19.34
C PRO A 379 19.07 -3.47 -18.66
N GLU A 380 18.71 -2.25 -19.06
CA GLU A 380 19.17 -1.00 -18.47
C GLU A 380 18.79 -0.83 -16.99
N HIS A 381 17.79 -1.57 -16.49
CA HIS A 381 17.32 -1.49 -15.11
C HIS A 381 17.75 -2.70 -14.26
N PHE A 382 18.57 -3.62 -14.81
CA PHE A 382 18.98 -4.82 -14.07
C PHE A 382 19.80 -4.52 -12.81
N SER A 383 20.46 -3.36 -12.75
CA SER A 383 21.16 -2.90 -11.54
C SER A 383 20.23 -2.65 -10.36
N ASN A 384 18.92 -2.45 -10.60
CA ASN A 384 17.95 -2.19 -9.55
C ASN A 384 17.51 -3.49 -8.85
N VAL A 385 17.75 -4.65 -9.48
CA VAL A 385 17.33 -5.95 -8.95
C VAL A 385 18.16 -6.32 -7.74
N ASN A 386 17.50 -6.65 -6.63
CA ASN A 386 18.16 -7.07 -5.40
C ASN A 386 18.99 -8.35 -5.62
N MET A 387 20.22 -8.30 -5.12
CA MET A 387 21.21 -9.36 -5.18
C MET A 387 21.72 -9.79 -3.79
N GLU A 388 21.16 -9.23 -2.72
CA GLU A 388 21.42 -9.70 -1.35
C GLU A 388 20.85 -11.11 -1.12
N PRO A 389 21.33 -11.85 -0.10
CA PRO A 389 20.80 -13.17 0.22
C PRO A 389 19.26 -13.19 0.25
N PRO A 390 18.61 -14.22 -0.33
CA PRO A 390 19.19 -15.48 -0.86
C PRO A 390 19.69 -15.41 -2.32
N PHE A 391 19.75 -14.22 -2.93
CA PHE A 391 20.04 -14.03 -4.35
C PHE A 391 21.53 -13.89 -4.70
N ASP A 392 22.40 -13.94 -3.70
CA ASP A 392 23.84 -13.67 -3.77
C ASP A 392 24.67 -14.83 -4.37
N ARG A 393 23.99 -15.89 -4.85
CA ARG A 393 24.60 -17.14 -5.33
C ARG A 393 24.72 -17.18 -6.86
N LYS A 394 25.57 -18.06 -7.39
CA LYS A 394 25.83 -18.18 -8.83
C LYS A 394 25.23 -19.45 -9.44
N PRO A 395 25.04 -19.48 -10.77
CA PRO A 395 24.60 -20.69 -11.45
C PRO A 395 25.46 -21.91 -11.11
N GLY A 396 24.83 -22.98 -10.63
CA GLY A 396 25.50 -24.22 -10.19
C GLY A 396 25.89 -24.29 -8.70
N ASP A 397 25.79 -23.19 -7.95
CA ASP A 397 25.93 -23.22 -6.50
C ASP A 397 24.74 -23.96 -5.84
N LYS A 398 24.93 -24.41 -4.60
CA LYS A 398 23.82 -24.94 -3.80
C LYS A 398 22.85 -23.80 -3.46
N PRO A 399 21.52 -23.97 -3.55
CA PRO A 399 20.54 -23.00 -3.07
C PRO A 399 20.69 -22.66 -1.58
N ALA A 400 20.18 -21.49 -1.17
CA ALA A 400 20.26 -21.03 0.22
C ALA A 400 19.46 -21.87 1.22
N LEU A 401 18.35 -22.43 0.75
CA LEU A 401 17.54 -23.39 1.47
C LEU A 401 17.40 -24.64 0.61
N ASN A 402 17.53 -25.81 1.24
CA ASN A 402 17.15 -27.08 0.63
C ASN A 402 15.64 -27.36 0.75
N ASP A 403 15.14 -28.43 0.13
CA ASP A 403 13.71 -28.75 0.11
C ASP A 403 13.07 -28.96 1.49
N ALA A 404 13.81 -29.48 2.47
CA ALA A 404 13.30 -29.64 3.83
C ALA A 404 13.22 -28.29 4.55
N GLU A 405 14.21 -27.43 4.34
CA GLU A 405 14.25 -26.07 4.88
C GLU A 405 13.16 -25.19 4.28
N ILE A 406 12.88 -25.32 2.97
CA ILE A 406 11.74 -24.66 2.32
C ILE A 406 10.42 -25.08 2.99
N LYS A 407 10.22 -26.37 3.26
CA LYS A 407 9.01 -26.87 3.94
C LYS A 407 8.88 -26.32 5.36
N ASP A 408 10.00 -26.16 6.07
CA ASP A 408 10.01 -25.58 7.41
C ASP A 408 9.60 -24.10 7.37
N VAL A 409 10.16 -23.30 6.44
CA VAL A 409 9.73 -21.89 6.25
C VAL A 409 8.26 -21.81 5.85
N ILE A 410 7.77 -22.67 4.96
CA ILE A 410 6.35 -22.72 4.59
C ILE A 410 5.47 -23.09 5.79
N ALA A 411 5.93 -24.00 6.66
CA ALA A 411 5.22 -24.31 7.90
C ALA A 411 5.11 -23.09 8.82
N PHE A 412 6.18 -22.30 8.95
CA PHE A 412 6.15 -21.02 9.64
C PHE A 412 5.17 -20.02 9.00
N LEU A 413 5.22 -19.81 7.68
CA LEU A 413 4.31 -18.88 6.99
C LEU A 413 2.83 -19.23 7.17
N LYS A 414 2.49 -20.52 7.29
CA LYS A 414 1.12 -20.95 7.60
C LYS A 414 0.63 -20.49 8.97
N THR A 415 1.54 -20.28 9.93
CA THR A 415 1.20 -19.77 11.27
C THR A 415 0.71 -18.33 11.26
N LEU A 416 0.92 -17.59 10.16
CA LEU A 416 0.53 -16.19 9.97
C LEU A 416 -0.93 -16.03 9.48
N THR A 417 -1.68 -17.14 9.42
CA THR A 417 -3.09 -17.15 9.01
C THR A 417 -3.99 -16.85 10.20
N ASP A 418 -4.86 -15.84 10.04
CA ASP A 418 -5.85 -15.46 11.04
C ASP A 418 -6.90 -16.55 11.30
N GLY A 419 -7.57 -16.44 12.45
CA GLY A 419 -8.62 -17.38 12.87
C GLY A 419 -8.11 -18.53 13.76
N TYR A 420 -6.89 -18.43 14.28
CA TYR A 420 -6.38 -19.39 15.25
C TYR A 420 -7.05 -19.18 16.61
N THR A 421 -7.60 -20.25 17.16
CA THR A 421 -8.12 -20.29 18.53
C THR A 421 -7.18 -21.12 19.39
N PRO A 422 -6.45 -20.52 20.36
CA PRO A 422 -5.61 -21.28 21.28
C PRO A 422 -6.45 -22.28 22.08
N GLU A 423 -5.90 -23.46 22.34
CA GLU A 423 -6.50 -24.39 23.29
C GLU A 423 -6.59 -23.71 24.66
N THR A 424 -7.79 -23.64 25.23
CA THR A 424 -7.99 -23.14 26.60
C THR A 424 -7.34 -24.14 27.54
N LYS A 425 -6.26 -23.74 28.23
CA LYS A 425 -5.74 -24.54 29.35
C LYS A 425 -6.85 -24.64 30.40
N GLN A 426 -7.39 -25.85 30.58
CA GLN A 426 -8.26 -26.20 31.71
C GLN A 426 -7.52 -26.08 33.03
#